data_AF-B7PVP8-F1
#
_entry.id   AF-B7PVP8-F1
#
_cell.length_a   1.000
_cell.length_b   1.000
_cell.length_c   1.000
_cell.angle_alpha   90.00
_cell.angle_beta   90.00
_cell.angle_gamma   90.00
#
_symmetry.space_group_name_H-M   'P 1'
#
loop_
_entity.id
_entity.type
_entity.pdbx_description
1 polymer ?
#
loop_
_entity_poly.entity_id
_entity_poly.type
_entity_poly.pdbx_seq_one_letter_code
_entity_poly.pdbx_strand_id
1 'polypeptide(L)'
;MVVCNVGTLVKPGGLLVIMGVGGVKHYTVGAVDFAHSNLTENVLKQAIGDAGFELKLYRSTKFEVALQTSDLFKFILVARRA
;
A
#
# COMPACT_ATOMS: atom_id res chain seq x y z
N MET A 1 -5.85 -10.64 2.04
CA MET A 1 -7.02 -11.05 1.25
C MET A 1 -7.18 -10.24 -0.05
N VAL A 2 -7.24 -8.90 -0.03
CA VAL A 2 -7.44 -8.09 -1.26
C VAL A 2 -6.34 -8.32 -2.31
N VAL A 3 -5.07 -8.30 -1.89
CA VAL A 3 -3.93 -8.55 -2.80
C VAL A 3 -4.00 -9.94 -3.43
N CYS A 4 -4.42 -10.97 -2.68
CA CYS A 4 -4.59 -12.32 -3.20
C CYS A 4 -5.65 -12.36 -4.31
N ASN A 5 -6.79 -11.68 -4.12
CA ASN A 5 -7.87 -11.65 -5.10
C ASN A 5 -7.42 -11.00 -6.41
N VAL A 6 -6.85 -9.78 -6.32
CA VAL A 6 -6.35 -9.05 -7.50
C VAL A 6 -5.16 -9.76 -8.13
N GLY A 7 -4.33 -10.41 -7.32
CA GLY A 7 -3.15 -11.14 -7.77
C GLY A 7 -3.46 -12.29 -8.74
N THR A 8 -4.65 -12.88 -8.65
CA THR A 8 -5.10 -13.92 -9.58
C THR A 8 -5.16 -13.44 -11.04
N LEU A 9 -5.40 -12.14 -11.24
CA LEU A 9 -5.52 -11.51 -12.56
C LEU A 9 -4.15 -11.22 -13.22
N VAL A 10 -3.06 -11.26 -12.45
CA VAL A 10 -1.72 -10.97 -12.96
C VAL A 10 -1.14 -12.23 -13.58
N LYS A 11 -0.77 -12.27 -14.86
CA LYS A 11 -0.15 -13.48 -15.45
C LYS A 11 1.16 -13.88 -14.74
N PRO A 12 1.60 -15.15 -14.81
CA PRO A 12 2.92 -15.57 -14.33
C PRO A 12 4.05 -14.69 -14.90
N GLY A 13 4.98 -14.29 -14.04
CA GLY A 13 6.04 -13.34 -14.38
C GLY A 13 5.61 -11.89 -14.62
N GLY A 14 4.31 -11.57 -14.55
CA GLY A 14 3.75 -10.23 -14.69
C GLY A 14 4.00 -9.34 -13.47
N LEU A 15 3.73 -8.04 -13.61
CA LEU A 15 3.94 -7.04 -12.56
C LEU A 15 2.62 -6.58 -11.94
N LEU A 16 2.61 -6.46 -10.62
CA LEU A 16 1.61 -5.77 -9.83
C LEU A 16 2.23 -4.45 -9.34
N VAL A 17 1.57 -3.33 -9.65
CA VAL A 17 1.97 -1.99 -9.18
C VAL A 17 0.87 -1.46 -8.28
N ILE A 18 1.21 -1.10 -7.05
CA ILE A 18 0.27 -0.50 -6.09
C ILE A 18 0.83 0.83 -5.63
N MET A 19 -0.01 1.85 -5.63
CA MET A 19 0.26 3.14 -5.02
C MET A 19 -0.81 3.41 -3.97
N GLY A 20 -0.42 4.02 -2.86
CA GLY A 20 -1.37 4.32 -1.80
C GLY A 20 -0.78 5.19 -0.70
N VAL A 21 -1.56 5.32 0.37
CA VAL A 21 -1.20 6.05 1.58
C VAL A 21 -1.26 5.11 2.77
N GLY A 22 -0.30 5.24 3.68
CA GLY A 22 -0.27 4.52 4.96
C GLY A 22 -0.13 5.48 6.14
N GLY A 23 -0.22 4.93 7.36
CA GLY A 23 -0.15 5.71 8.60
C GLY A 23 -1.36 6.59 8.89
N VAL A 24 -2.51 6.30 8.27
CA VAL A 24 -3.76 7.03 8.45
C VAL A 24 -4.92 6.09 8.75
N LYS A 25 -5.84 6.53 9.61
CA LYS A 25 -7.02 5.76 10.05
C LYS A 25 -8.32 6.16 9.36
N HIS A 26 -8.36 7.33 8.73
CA HIS A 26 -9.53 7.83 8.01
C HIS A 26 -9.12 8.94 7.03
N TYR A 27 -9.97 9.24 6.05
CA TYR A 27 -9.81 10.40 5.18
C TYR A 27 -11.18 10.96 4.83
N THR A 28 -11.24 12.27 4.58
CA THR A 28 -12.49 12.94 4.24
C THR A 28 -12.65 13.13 2.74
N VAL A 29 -13.88 13.04 2.25
CA VAL A 29 -14.29 13.47 0.91
C VAL A 29 -15.49 14.39 1.08
N GLY A 30 -15.27 15.69 0.89
CA GLY A 30 -16.26 16.70 1.24
C GLY A 30 -16.54 16.69 2.74
N ALA A 31 -17.82 16.51 3.12
CA ALA A 31 -18.25 16.43 4.51
C ALA A 31 -18.30 15.00 5.07
N VAL A 32 -17.94 13.99 4.27
CA VAL A 32 -18.03 12.57 4.67
C VAL A 32 -16.65 12.06 5.06
N ASP A 33 -16.58 11.34 6.18
CA ASP A 33 -15.37 10.69 6.68
C ASP A 33 -15.39 9.18 6.35
N PHE A 34 -14.32 8.69 5.75
CA PHE A 34 -14.15 7.31 5.35
C PHE A 34 -13.08 6.65 6.19
N ALA A 35 -13.41 5.51 6.81
CA ALA A 35 -12.41 4.71 7.50
C ALA A 35 -11.32 4.23 6.54
N HIS A 36 -10.07 4.26 7.01
CA HIS A 36 -8.90 3.79 6.29
C HIS A 36 -8.14 2.78 7.14
N SER A 37 -7.69 1.70 6.52
CA SER A 37 -6.82 0.73 7.20
C SER A 37 -5.51 1.41 7.60
N ASN A 38 -5.11 1.30 8.86
CA ASN A 38 -3.85 1.89 9.33
C ASN A 38 -2.66 1.07 8.83
N LEU A 39 -2.26 1.29 7.57
CA LEU A 39 -1.22 0.51 6.89
C LEU A 39 0.17 0.96 7.33
N THR A 40 1.04 -0.01 7.59
CA THR A 40 2.48 0.19 7.80
C THR A 40 3.27 -0.44 6.66
N GLU A 41 4.52 -0.02 6.48
CA GLU A 41 5.42 -0.61 5.49
C GLU A 41 5.56 -2.13 5.65
N ASN A 42 5.69 -2.61 6.88
CA ASN A 42 5.83 -4.05 7.15
C ASN A 42 4.58 -4.83 6.73
N VAL A 43 3.39 -4.31 7.06
CA VAL A 43 2.12 -4.94 6.66
C VAL A 43 1.99 -4.98 5.14
N LEU A 44 2.39 -3.91 4.44
CA LEU A 44 2.39 -3.87 2.97
C LEU A 44 3.32 -4.94 2.39
N LYS A 45 4.57 -5.00 2.84
CA LYS A 45 5.55 -5.97 2.33
C LYS A 45 5.14 -7.40 2.60
N GLN A 46 4.63 -7.68 3.79
CA GLN A 46 4.14 -9.01 4.16
C GLN A 46 2.94 -9.41 3.29
N ALA A 47 1.96 -8.53 3.09
CA ALA A 47 0.79 -8.84 2.27
C ALA A 47 1.13 -9.16 0.81
N ILE A 48 2.19 -8.55 0.25
CA ILE A 48 2.71 -8.88 -1.08
C ILE A 48 3.33 -10.28 -1.10
N GLY A 49 4.17 -10.60 -0.11
CA GLY A 49 4.81 -11.91 0.03
C GLY A 49 3.79 -13.03 0.23
N ASP A 50 2.84 -12.84 1.14
CA ASP A 50 1.75 -13.78 1.43
C ASP A 50 0.86 -14.04 0.19
N ALA A 51 0.82 -13.11 -0.76
CA ALA A 51 0.09 -13.25 -2.02
C ALA A 51 0.90 -13.95 -3.13
N GLY A 52 2.13 -14.41 -2.85
CA GLY A 52 2.98 -15.11 -3.82
C GLY A 52 3.69 -14.18 -4.81
N PHE A 53 3.90 -12.92 -4.43
CA PHE A 53 4.64 -11.96 -5.24
C PHE A 53 6.02 -11.69 -4.65
N GLU A 54 7.00 -11.51 -5.53
CA GLU A 54 8.33 -11.05 -5.17
C GLU A 54 8.39 -9.52 -5.27
N LEU A 55 8.69 -8.84 -4.16
CA LEU A 55 8.82 -7.39 -4.13
C LEU A 55 10.08 -6.95 -4.91
N LYS A 56 9.90 -6.13 -5.95
CA LYS A 56 11.00 -5.61 -6.79
C LYS A 56 11.39 -4.17 -6.45
N LEU A 57 10.39 -3.35 -6.10
CA LEU A 57 10.60 -1.97 -5.72
C LEU A 57 9.62 -1.61 -4.60
N TYR A 58 10.12 -0.89 -3.61
CA TYR A 58 9.30 -0.16 -2.66
C TYR A 58 9.91 1.23 -2.48
N ARG A 59 9.08 2.26 -2.66
CA ARG A 59 9.45 3.65 -2.37
C ARG A 59 8.36 4.26 -1.52
N SER A 60 8.75 4.94 -0.45
CA SER A 60 7.85 5.72 0.38
C SER A 60 8.39 7.13 0.60
N THR A 61 7.48 8.06 0.87
CA THR A 61 7.82 9.42 1.26
C THR A 61 6.83 9.87 2.32
N LYS A 62 7.33 10.38 3.43
CA LYS A 62 6.48 10.97 4.47
C LYS A 62 5.84 12.25 3.94
N PHE A 63 4.63 12.54 4.40
CA PHE A 63 4.06 13.87 4.18
C PHE A 63 4.67 14.83 5.19
N GLU A 64 5.34 15.88 4.69
CA GLU A 64 5.72 17.01 5.54
C GLU A 64 4.46 17.84 5.79
N VAL A 65 3.76 17.55 6.89
CA VAL A 65 2.66 18.40 7.37
C VAL A 65 3.20 19.22 8.53
N ALA A 66 3.12 20.54 8.40
CA ALA A 66 3.82 21.54 9.21
C ALA A 66 3.52 21.55 10.72
N LEU A 67 2.70 20.64 11.25
CA LEU A 67 2.23 20.75 12.64
C LEU A 67 2.28 19.50 13.52
N GLN A 68 2.48 18.28 13.03
CA GLN A 68 2.68 17.10 13.92
C GLN A 68 3.48 16.00 13.22
N THR A 69 4.15 15.17 14.03
CA THR A 69 4.78 13.89 13.65
C THR A 69 3.70 12.93 13.14
N SER A 70 3.25 13.13 11.92
CA SER A 70 2.31 12.24 11.27
C SER A 70 3.07 11.03 10.74
N ASP A 71 2.62 9.83 11.09
CA ASP A 71 3.05 8.60 10.45
C ASP A 71 2.53 8.48 9.01
N LEU A 72 1.84 9.50 8.49
CA LEU A 72 1.32 9.56 7.13
C LEU A 72 2.45 9.49 6.09
N PHE A 73 2.37 8.50 5.21
CA PHE A 73 3.29 8.36 4.08
C PHE A 73 2.53 7.95 2.82
N LYS A 74 3.03 8.43 1.66
CA LYS A 74 2.67 7.85 0.36
C LYS A 74 3.66 6.76 0.01
N PHE A 75 3.20 5.72 -0.66
CA PHE A 75 4.06 4.64 -1.15
C PHE A 75 3.72 4.24 -2.57
N ILE A 76 4.73 3.71 -3.25
CA ILE A 76 4.61 2.96 -4.50
C ILE A 76 5.38 1.65 -4.29
N LEU A 77 4.75 0.54 -4.64
CA LEU A 77 5.39 -0.77 -4.69
C LEU A 77 5.20 -1.40 -6.08
N VAL A 78 6.21 -2.15 -6.48
CA VAL A 78 6.19 -2.99 -7.67
C VAL A 78 6.58 -4.39 -7.25
N ALA A 79 5.75 -5.37 -7.58
CA ALA A 79 6.00 -6.76 -7.25
C ALA A 79 5.78 -7.65 -8.48
N ARG A 80 6.56 -8.70 -8.61
CA ARG A 80 6.49 -9.65 -9.73
C ARG A 80 5.78 -10.91 -9.26
N ARG A 81 4.81 -11.40 -10.04
CA ARG A 81 4.21 -12.71 -9.78
C ARG A 81 5.25 -13.78 -10.06
N ALA A 82 5.49 -14.64 -9.06
CA ALA A 82 6.35 -15.82 -9.22
C ALA A 82 5.88 -16.71 -10.39
#